data_AF-A0A418GDT2-F1
#
_entry.id   AF-A0A418GDT2-F1
#
_cell.length_a   1.000
_cell.length_b   1.000
_cell.length_c   1.000
_cell.angle_alpha   90.00
_cell.angle_beta   90.00
_cell.angle_gamma   90.00
#
_symmetry.space_group_name_H-M   'P 1'
#
loop_
_entity.id
_entity.type
_entity.pdbx_description
1 polymer ?
#
loop_
_entity_poly.entity_id
_entity_poly.type
_entity_poly.pdbx_seq_one_letter_code
_entity_poly.pdbx_strand_id
1 'polypeptide(L)'
;IGGSKEQPQYEENEAIPVYDTSGPYGDPQIAINVQQGLAKLRQPWIDARGDTEELTVRSSDYTKARLADDGLDELRFSGVLTPKRAKAGHRVTQLHYARKGIITPEMEFIAIRENMGRERIRSEVLRHQHPGMSFGARLPENITAEFVRDEVAAGRAIIPANINHPESEPMIIGRNFLVKVNANIGNSAVTSSIEEEVEKLVWSTRWGADTVMDLSTGRYIHETREWILRNSPVPIGTVPIYQALEKVNGIAEDLTWEVFRDTLLEQAEQGVDYFTIHAGVLLRYVPMTAKRLTGIVSRGGSIMAKWCLSHHQENFLYQRFREICEICAAYDVSLSLGDGLRPGSIQDANDEAQFAELHTLGELTKIAWEYDVQVMIEGPGHVPMQMIRRNMTEELEHCHEAPFYTLGPLTTDIAPGYDHFTSGIGAAMIGWFGCA
;
A
#
# COMPACT_ATOMS: atom_id res chain seq x y z
N ILE A 1 -31.65 -17.11 26.60
CA ILE A 1 -32.78 -17.79 27.30
C ILE A 1 -32.31 -18.21 28.70
N GLY A 2 -33.06 -17.95 29.78
CA GLY A 2 -32.64 -18.30 31.14
C GLY A 2 -32.79 -19.79 31.47
N GLY A 3 -32.17 -20.24 32.56
CA GLY A 3 -32.28 -21.59 33.12
C GLY A 3 -31.79 -21.61 34.57
N SER A 4 -31.83 -22.77 35.24
CA SER A 4 -31.16 -22.90 36.54
C SER A 4 -29.67 -23.17 36.34
N LYS A 5 -28.85 -23.05 37.39
CA LYS A 5 -27.43 -23.41 37.33
C LYS A 5 -27.25 -24.89 36.98
N GLU A 6 -28.19 -25.74 37.39
CA GLU A 6 -28.21 -27.18 37.09
C GLU A 6 -28.78 -27.51 35.71
N GLN A 7 -29.59 -26.61 35.13
CA GLN A 7 -30.21 -26.78 33.82
C GLN A 7 -30.22 -25.46 33.05
N PRO A 8 -29.06 -25.03 32.51
CA PRO A 8 -29.00 -23.85 31.67
C PRO A 8 -29.75 -24.11 30.36
N GLN A 9 -30.51 -23.11 29.91
CA GLN A 9 -31.07 -23.09 28.56
C GLN A 9 -30.24 -22.14 27.72
N TYR A 10 -29.99 -22.51 26.47
CA TYR A 10 -29.23 -21.69 25.53
C TYR A 10 -30.08 -21.44 24.28
N GLU A 11 -29.88 -20.28 23.68
CA GLU A 11 -30.22 -20.05 22.28
C GLU A 11 -28.93 -19.85 21.51
N GLU A 12 -28.92 -20.33 20.28
CA GLU A 12 -27.85 -20.04 19.36
C GLU A 12 -27.96 -18.57 18.91
N ASN A 13 -26.87 -17.83 19.06
CA ASN A 13 -26.80 -16.48 18.50
C ASN A 13 -26.61 -16.58 16.99
N GLU A 14 -27.23 -15.66 16.25
CA GLU A 14 -26.94 -15.50 14.83
C GLU A 14 -25.45 -15.20 14.62
N ALA A 15 -24.82 -15.87 13.65
CA ALA A 15 -23.40 -15.72 13.37
C ALA A 15 -23.07 -14.30 12.89
N ILE A 16 -21.95 -13.76 13.37
CA ILE A 16 -21.45 -12.43 12.99
C ILE A 16 -20.38 -12.63 11.92
N PRO A 17 -20.61 -12.20 10.67
CA PRO A 17 -19.56 -12.16 9.66
C PRO A 17 -18.47 -11.17 10.06
N VAL A 18 -17.22 -11.52 9.79
CA VAL A 18 -16.05 -10.68 10.04
C VAL A 18 -15.27 -10.55 8.75
N TYR A 19 -14.69 -9.38 8.51
CA TYR A 19 -13.76 -9.17 7.41
C TYR A 19 -12.53 -10.07 7.60
N ASP A 20 -12.13 -10.80 6.56
CA ASP A 20 -11.03 -11.75 6.61
C ASP A 20 -10.04 -11.46 5.48
N THR A 21 -8.76 -11.36 5.84
CA THR A 21 -7.64 -11.12 4.93
C THR A 21 -6.68 -12.30 4.86
N SER A 22 -6.95 -13.39 5.59
CA SER A 22 -6.11 -14.59 5.60
C SER A 22 -6.11 -15.33 4.26
N GLY A 23 -7.07 -15.04 3.38
CA GLY A 23 -7.20 -15.61 2.05
C GLY A 23 -7.27 -17.14 2.08
N PRO A 24 -6.68 -17.83 1.09
CA PRO A 24 -6.70 -19.29 1.03
C PRO A 24 -6.07 -20.00 2.25
N TYR A 25 -5.22 -19.33 3.03
CA TYR A 25 -4.62 -19.91 4.24
C TYR A 25 -5.61 -20.08 5.40
N GLY A 26 -6.73 -19.33 5.38
CA GLY A 26 -7.82 -19.45 6.35
C GLY A 26 -8.84 -20.54 6.03
N ASP A 27 -8.88 -21.04 4.79
CA ASP A 27 -9.85 -22.04 4.35
C ASP A 27 -9.32 -23.47 4.55
N PRO A 28 -9.89 -24.27 5.47
CA PRO A 28 -9.45 -25.63 5.73
C PRO A 28 -9.69 -26.60 4.54
N GLN A 29 -10.45 -26.17 3.52
CA GLN A 29 -10.70 -26.97 2.31
C GLN A 29 -9.64 -26.78 1.22
N ILE A 30 -8.78 -25.77 1.35
CA ILE A 30 -7.75 -25.47 0.36
C ILE A 30 -6.41 -26.07 0.81
N ALA A 31 -5.87 -26.98 -0.01
CA ALA A 31 -4.53 -27.50 0.19
C ALA A 31 -3.48 -26.51 -0.33
N ILE A 32 -2.72 -25.92 0.58
CA ILE A 32 -1.70 -24.92 0.27
C ILE A 32 -0.36 -25.57 -0.06
N ASN A 33 0.27 -25.13 -1.14
CA ASN A 33 1.67 -25.43 -1.47
C ASN A 33 2.42 -24.15 -1.84
N VAL A 34 3.24 -23.65 -0.91
CA VAL A 34 3.97 -22.39 -1.09
C VAL A 34 4.95 -22.39 -2.26
N GLN A 35 5.39 -23.57 -2.73
CA GLN A 35 6.26 -23.69 -3.91
C GLN A 35 5.52 -23.52 -5.24
N GLN A 36 4.20 -23.67 -5.23
CA GLN A 36 3.33 -23.47 -6.39
C GLN A 36 2.67 -22.09 -6.39
N GLY A 37 2.63 -21.42 -5.22
CA GLY A 37 1.95 -20.15 -5.04
C GLY A 37 0.43 -20.32 -4.91
N LEU A 38 -0.26 -19.20 -4.73
CA LEU A 38 -1.72 -19.16 -4.63
C LEU A 38 -2.40 -19.25 -5.99
N ALA A 39 -3.70 -19.56 -5.96
CA ALA A 39 -4.52 -19.54 -7.15
C ALA A 39 -4.65 -18.11 -7.70
N LYS A 40 -4.47 -17.97 -9.02
CA LYS A 40 -4.48 -16.69 -9.75
C LYS A 40 -5.91 -16.23 -10.03
N LEU A 41 -6.67 -15.97 -8.97
CA LEU A 41 -8.12 -15.75 -9.00
C LEU A 41 -8.56 -14.62 -9.95
N ARG A 42 -7.75 -13.57 -10.10
CA ARG A 42 -8.05 -12.41 -10.96
C ARG A 42 -7.63 -12.60 -12.42
N GLN A 43 -6.84 -13.63 -12.75
CA GLN A 43 -6.32 -13.82 -14.11
C GLN A 43 -7.44 -13.86 -15.18
N PRO A 44 -8.57 -14.57 -14.99
CA PRO A 44 -9.66 -14.56 -15.97
C PRO A 44 -10.26 -13.16 -16.19
N TRP A 45 -10.28 -12.31 -15.16
CA TRP A 45 -10.82 -10.94 -15.25
C TRP A 45 -9.90 -10.00 -16.01
N ILE A 46 -8.59 -10.16 -15.80
CA ILE A 46 -7.55 -9.40 -16.51
C ILE A 46 -7.56 -9.78 -17.99
N ASP A 47 -7.65 -11.07 -18.29
CA ASP A 47 -7.66 -11.58 -19.67
C ASP A 47 -8.93 -11.14 -20.43
N ALA A 48 -10.10 -11.18 -19.77
CA ALA A 48 -11.38 -10.85 -20.38
C ALA A 48 -11.50 -9.39 -20.84
N ARG A 49 -10.75 -8.45 -20.25
CA ARG A 49 -10.76 -7.03 -20.67
C ARG A 49 -10.10 -6.80 -22.03
N GLY A 50 -9.16 -7.66 -22.41
CA GLY A 50 -8.50 -7.59 -23.71
C GLY A 50 -7.67 -6.33 -23.95
N ASP A 51 -7.24 -5.63 -22.90
CA ASP A 51 -6.42 -4.41 -22.94
C ASP A 51 -4.98 -4.61 -22.48
N THR A 52 -4.60 -5.84 -22.11
CA THR A 52 -3.23 -6.24 -21.79
C THR A 52 -2.61 -7.11 -22.87
N GLU A 53 -1.28 -7.11 -22.96
CA GLU A 53 -0.47 -7.99 -23.79
C GLU A 53 0.66 -8.63 -22.98
N GLU A 54 1.03 -9.87 -23.33
CA GLU A 54 2.15 -10.57 -22.70
C GLU A 54 3.49 -9.99 -23.17
N LEU A 55 4.44 -9.87 -22.25
CA LEU A 55 5.80 -9.46 -22.55
C LEU A 55 6.64 -10.66 -23.02
N THR A 56 7.05 -10.63 -24.28
CA THR A 56 7.96 -11.63 -24.86
C THR A 56 9.39 -11.49 -24.36
N VAL A 57 9.77 -10.31 -23.86
CA VAL A 57 11.08 -9.99 -23.30
C VAL A 57 10.87 -9.12 -22.05
N ARG A 58 11.55 -9.45 -20.95
CA ARG A 58 11.53 -8.67 -19.71
C ARG A 58 12.02 -7.24 -19.97
N SER A 59 11.39 -6.23 -19.40
CA SER A 59 11.80 -4.85 -19.63
C SER A 59 13.01 -4.45 -18.79
N SER A 60 13.16 -5.03 -17.60
CA SER A 60 14.29 -4.78 -16.70
C SER A 60 15.53 -5.57 -17.11
N ASP A 61 16.67 -4.89 -17.20
CA ASP A 61 17.97 -5.51 -17.44
C ASP A 61 18.47 -6.25 -16.20
N TYR A 62 18.15 -5.75 -15.00
CA TYR A 62 18.43 -6.46 -13.77
C TYR A 62 17.70 -7.80 -13.71
N THR A 63 16.42 -7.84 -14.06
CA THR A 63 15.64 -9.09 -14.10
C THR A 63 16.27 -10.09 -15.08
N LYS A 64 16.67 -9.64 -16.27
CA LYS A 64 17.37 -10.52 -17.25
C LYS A 64 18.66 -11.09 -16.66
N ALA A 65 19.45 -10.26 -15.96
CA ALA A 65 20.68 -10.69 -15.33
C ALA A 65 20.44 -11.72 -14.21
N ARG A 66 19.43 -11.52 -13.36
CA ARG A 66 19.04 -12.49 -12.31
C ARG A 66 18.57 -13.82 -12.89
N LEU A 67 17.75 -13.79 -13.95
CA LEU A 67 17.28 -15.01 -14.61
C LEU A 67 18.41 -15.79 -15.31
N ALA A 68 19.48 -15.12 -15.74
CA ALA A 68 20.64 -15.74 -16.37
C ALA A 68 21.70 -16.25 -15.39
N ASP A 69 21.54 -16.00 -14.08
CA ASP A 69 22.48 -16.40 -13.05
C ASP A 69 22.07 -17.78 -12.47
N ASP A 70 22.75 -18.84 -12.95
CA ASP A 70 22.56 -20.23 -12.51
C ASP A 70 22.78 -20.40 -10.99
N GLY A 71 23.56 -19.53 -10.35
CA GLY A 71 23.79 -19.56 -8.90
C GLY A 71 22.55 -19.27 -8.05
N LEU A 72 21.43 -18.90 -8.67
CA LEU A 72 20.17 -18.59 -8.02
C LEU A 72 19.08 -19.64 -8.28
N ASP A 73 19.36 -20.70 -9.04
CA ASP A 73 18.37 -21.71 -9.40
C ASP A 73 17.62 -22.24 -8.18
N GLU A 74 18.32 -22.49 -7.07
CA GLU A 74 17.73 -23.00 -5.83
C GLU A 74 16.88 -21.98 -5.07
N LEU A 75 17.11 -20.68 -5.30
CA LEU A 75 16.36 -19.58 -4.66
C LEU A 75 15.17 -19.14 -5.50
N ARG A 76 15.16 -19.41 -6.81
CA ARG A 76 14.14 -18.93 -7.73
C ARG A 76 12.82 -19.66 -7.53
N PHE A 77 11.74 -18.90 -7.48
CA PHE A 77 10.39 -19.45 -7.45
C PHE A 77 10.09 -20.19 -8.76
N SER A 78 9.50 -21.39 -8.68
CA SER A 78 9.32 -22.28 -9.85
C SER A 78 8.17 -21.87 -10.78
N GLY A 79 7.15 -21.20 -10.25
CA GLY A 79 5.91 -20.84 -10.96
C GLY A 79 5.92 -19.44 -11.61
N VAL A 80 7.06 -19.02 -12.19
CA VAL A 80 7.23 -17.66 -12.73
C VAL A 80 6.15 -17.32 -13.76
N LEU A 81 5.49 -16.18 -13.55
CA LEU A 81 4.51 -15.63 -14.48
C LEU A 81 5.18 -15.04 -15.72
N THR A 82 4.53 -15.19 -16.88
CA THR A 82 4.79 -14.33 -18.04
C THR A 82 4.11 -12.99 -17.77
N PRO A 83 4.86 -11.89 -17.58
CA PRO A 83 4.27 -10.61 -17.24
C PRO A 83 3.44 -10.09 -18.38
N LYS A 84 2.45 -9.31 -18.01
CA LYS A 84 1.62 -8.53 -18.90
C LYS A 84 1.89 -7.05 -18.70
N ARG A 85 1.61 -6.28 -19.74
CA ARG A 85 1.53 -4.81 -19.69
C ARG A 85 0.28 -4.35 -20.44
N ALA A 86 -0.13 -3.11 -20.24
CA ALA A 86 -1.13 -2.47 -21.08
C ALA A 86 -0.71 -2.50 -22.56
N LYS A 87 -1.67 -2.76 -23.45
CA LYS A 87 -1.47 -2.58 -24.90
C LYS A 87 -1.16 -1.12 -25.21
N ALA A 88 -0.41 -0.88 -26.28
CA ALA A 88 -0.11 0.47 -26.73
C ALA A 88 -1.40 1.30 -26.91
N GLY A 89 -1.46 2.47 -26.28
CA GLY A 89 -2.62 3.37 -26.31
C GLY A 89 -3.75 3.02 -25.32
N HIS A 90 -3.61 1.94 -24.53
CA HIS A 90 -4.53 1.59 -23.45
C HIS A 90 -3.96 1.99 -22.09
N ARG A 91 -4.85 2.20 -21.12
CA ARG A 91 -4.55 2.30 -19.68
C ARG A 91 -5.37 1.23 -18.99
N VAL A 92 -4.76 0.58 -17.99
CA VAL A 92 -5.35 -0.61 -17.33
C VAL A 92 -5.69 -0.36 -15.87
N THR A 93 -5.70 0.91 -15.45
CA THR A 93 -5.88 1.26 -14.04
C THR A 93 -7.34 1.27 -13.61
N GLN A 94 -7.62 0.94 -12.34
CA GLN A 94 -8.98 1.04 -11.80
C GLN A 94 -9.53 2.48 -11.89
N LEU A 95 -8.69 3.50 -11.69
CA LEU A 95 -9.07 4.91 -11.89
C LEU A 95 -9.49 5.19 -13.35
N HIS A 96 -8.78 4.62 -14.32
CA HIS A 96 -9.13 4.76 -15.74
C HIS A 96 -10.50 4.16 -16.05
N TYR A 97 -10.76 2.93 -15.60
CA TYR A 97 -12.06 2.28 -15.80
C TYR A 97 -13.18 3.05 -15.09
N ALA A 98 -12.94 3.47 -13.84
CA ALA A 98 -13.92 4.20 -13.04
C ALA A 98 -14.37 5.50 -13.71
N ARG A 99 -13.42 6.28 -14.24
CA ARG A 99 -13.68 7.54 -14.97
C ARG A 99 -14.38 7.33 -16.30
N LYS A 100 -14.25 6.14 -16.90
CA LYS A 100 -15.02 5.72 -18.08
C LYS A 100 -16.43 5.22 -17.75
N GLY A 101 -16.82 5.20 -16.47
CA GLY A 101 -18.12 4.66 -16.05
C GLY A 101 -18.18 3.14 -16.09
N ILE A 102 -17.03 2.46 -16.06
CA ILE A 102 -16.95 0.99 -16.09
C ILE A 102 -16.82 0.49 -14.66
N ILE A 103 -17.71 -0.43 -14.27
CA ILE A 103 -17.58 -1.23 -13.05
C ILE A 103 -16.78 -2.48 -13.40
N THR A 104 -15.63 -2.66 -12.77
CA THR A 104 -14.77 -3.84 -12.95
C THR A 104 -15.16 -4.95 -11.97
N PRO A 105 -14.76 -6.21 -12.24
CA PRO A 105 -14.90 -7.29 -11.27
C PRO A 105 -14.27 -7.01 -9.90
N GLU A 106 -13.15 -6.27 -9.82
CA GLU A 106 -12.61 -5.86 -8.51
C GLU A 106 -13.56 -4.93 -7.76
N MET A 107 -14.17 -3.96 -8.45
CA MET A 107 -15.13 -3.03 -7.83
C MET A 107 -16.37 -3.77 -7.29
N GLU A 108 -16.87 -4.77 -8.01
CA GLU A 108 -17.97 -5.62 -7.55
C GLU A 108 -17.57 -6.50 -6.36
N PHE A 109 -16.40 -7.14 -6.43
CA PHE A 109 -15.84 -7.94 -5.33
C PHE A 109 -15.75 -7.13 -4.04
N ILE A 110 -15.21 -5.91 -4.14
CA ILE A 110 -15.05 -4.99 -3.02
C ILE A 110 -16.39 -4.58 -2.43
N ALA A 111 -17.39 -4.26 -3.26
CA ALA A 111 -18.71 -3.91 -2.76
C ALA A 111 -19.32 -5.04 -1.92
N ILE A 112 -19.11 -6.31 -2.31
CA ILE A 112 -19.51 -7.47 -1.49
C ILE A 112 -18.69 -7.53 -0.21
N ARG A 113 -17.36 -7.40 -0.31
CA ARG A 113 -16.42 -7.52 0.81
C ARG A 113 -16.68 -6.48 1.92
N GLU A 114 -16.88 -5.22 1.54
CA GLU A 114 -17.16 -4.11 2.47
C GLU A 114 -18.55 -4.21 3.12
N ASN A 115 -19.50 -4.91 2.49
CA ASN A 115 -20.78 -5.19 3.12
C ASN A 115 -20.71 -6.32 4.15
N MET A 116 -19.69 -7.19 4.11
CA MET A 116 -19.49 -8.33 5.02
C MET A 116 -20.75 -9.21 5.17
N GLY A 117 -21.56 -9.36 4.11
CA GLY A 117 -22.81 -10.12 4.19
C GLY A 117 -23.85 -9.55 5.17
N ARG A 118 -23.79 -8.25 5.50
CA ARG A 118 -24.70 -7.57 6.44
C ARG A 118 -26.18 -7.80 6.13
N GLU A 119 -26.53 -7.98 4.85
CA GLU A 119 -27.89 -8.25 4.39
C GLU A 119 -28.45 -9.57 4.93
N ARG A 120 -27.57 -10.49 5.35
CA ARG A 120 -27.94 -11.80 5.91
C ARG A 120 -28.35 -11.72 7.36
N ILE A 121 -27.82 -10.74 8.11
CA ILE A 121 -28.10 -10.54 9.53
C ILE A 121 -29.55 -10.10 9.69
N ARG A 122 -30.35 -10.81 10.48
CA ARG A 122 -31.78 -10.48 10.73
C ARG A 122 -32.06 -10.00 12.14
N SER A 123 -31.22 -10.38 13.11
CA SER A 123 -31.38 -10.03 14.52
C SER A 123 -31.42 -8.51 14.73
N GLU A 124 -32.45 -8.03 15.44
CA GLU A 124 -32.56 -6.62 15.84
C GLU A 124 -31.39 -6.20 16.74
N VAL A 125 -30.90 -7.12 17.57
CA VAL A 125 -29.76 -6.85 18.47
C VAL A 125 -28.48 -6.60 17.69
N LEU A 126 -28.22 -7.41 16.65
CA LEU A 126 -27.03 -7.26 15.81
C LEU A 126 -27.13 -6.08 14.83
N ARG A 127 -28.34 -5.65 14.48
CA ARG A 127 -28.59 -4.47 13.64
C ARG A 127 -28.57 -3.14 14.41
N HIS A 128 -28.49 -3.18 15.74
CA HIS A 128 -28.41 -1.95 16.54
C HIS A 128 -27.02 -1.31 16.40
N GLN A 129 -26.97 -0.07 15.91
CA GLN A 129 -25.74 0.71 15.79
C GLN A 129 -25.87 2.05 16.51
N HIS A 130 -24.87 2.40 17.32
CA HIS A 130 -24.80 3.70 17.99
C HIS A 130 -24.56 4.84 16.98
N PRO A 131 -25.10 6.05 17.23
CA PRO A 131 -24.78 7.20 16.40
C PRO A 131 -23.28 7.54 16.50
N GLY A 132 -22.64 7.75 15.35
CA GLY A 132 -21.22 8.13 15.24
C GLY A 132 -21.02 9.56 14.74
N MET A 133 -19.76 10.00 14.73
CA MET A 133 -19.32 11.27 14.11
C MET A 133 -18.29 10.94 13.03
N SER A 134 -18.64 11.12 11.76
CA SER A 134 -17.77 10.78 10.63
C SER A 134 -16.95 11.96 10.10
N PHE A 135 -17.10 13.15 10.71
CA PHE A 135 -16.45 14.39 10.26
C PHE A 135 -16.66 14.71 8.77
N GLY A 136 -17.86 14.41 8.25
CA GLY A 136 -18.25 14.71 6.87
C GLY A 136 -17.97 13.59 5.86
N ALA A 137 -17.47 12.42 6.30
CA ALA A 137 -17.35 11.25 5.42
C ALA A 137 -18.73 10.77 4.93
N ARG A 138 -18.77 10.23 3.70
CA ARG A 138 -19.97 9.69 3.04
C ARG A 138 -20.01 8.18 3.26
N LEU A 139 -20.70 7.75 4.32
CA LEU A 139 -20.83 6.34 4.70
C LEU A 139 -22.25 5.84 4.37
N PRO A 140 -22.49 5.25 3.19
CA PRO A 140 -23.80 4.72 2.85
C PRO A 140 -24.10 3.45 3.65
N GLU A 141 -25.39 3.18 3.85
CA GLU A 141 -25.85 1.98 4.58
C GLU A 141 -25.45 0.68 3.87
N ASN A 142 -25.39 0.69 2.54
CA ASN A 142 -24.91 -0.42 1.73
C ASN A 142 -23.89 0.09 0.71
N ILE A 143 -22.77 -0.61 0.60
CA ILE A 143 -21.76 -0.34 -0.41
C ILE A 143 -22.21 -0.99 -1.73
N THR A 144 -22.36 -0.21 -2.80
CA THR A 144 -22.65 -0.75 -4.14
C THR A 144 -21.41 -0.68 -5.01
N ALA A 145 -21.33 -1.51 -6.05
CA ALA A 145 -20.22 -1.45 -7.00
C ALA A 145 -20.15 -0.09 -7.72
N GLU A 146 -21.30 0.57 -7.91
CA GLU A 146 -21.37 1.94 -8.43
C GLU A 146 -20.79 2.97 -7.45
N PHE A 147 -21.06 2.83 -6.14
CA PHE A 147 -20.45 3.69 -5.13
C PHE A 147 -18.92 3.50 -5.07
N VAL A 148 -18.45 2.25 -5.15
CA VAL A 148 -17.02 1.93 -5.27
C VAL A 148 -16.41 2.63 -6.49
N ARG A 149 -17.05 2.50 -7.65
CA ARG A 149 -16.64 3.17 -8.90
C ARG A 149 -16.58 4.70 -8.73
N ASP A 150 -17.59 5.31 -8.13
CA ASP A 150 -17.66 6.76 -7.91
C ASP A 150 -16.52 7.27 -7.02
N GLU A 151 -16.21 6.55 -5.94
CA GLU A 151 -15.12 6.93 -5.04
C GLU A 151 -13.74 6.79 -5.69
N VAL A 152 -13.54 5.72 -6.47
CA VAL A 152 -12.33 5.54 -7.27
C VAL A 152 -12.23 6.62 -8.35
N ALA A 153 -13.31 6.90 -9.10
CA ALA A 153 -13.31 7.91 -10.17
C ALA A 153 -12.98 9.32 -9.65
N ALA A 154 -13.44 9.64 -8.43
CA ALA A 154 -13.16 10.90 -7.74
C ALA A 154 -11.73 10.97 -7.16
N GLY A 155 -10.99 9.86 -7.15
CA GLY A 155 -9.65 9.78 -6.56
C GLY A 155 -9.64 9.70 -5.03
N ARG A 156 -10.79 9.44 -4.39
CA ARG A 156 -10.94 9.36 -2.92
C ARG A 156 -10.85 7.95 -2.36
N ALA A 157 -10.71 6.98 -3.25
CA ALA A 157 -10.41 5.61 -2.93
C ALA A 157 -9.52 5.00 -4.01
N ILE A 158 -8.72 4.01 -3.63
CA ILE A 158 -7.89 3.25 -4.56
C ILE A 158 -8.09 1.74 -4.36
N ILE A 159 -7.81 1.01 -5.43
CA ILE A 159 -7.82 -0.46 -5.48
C ILE A 159 -6.43 -0.88 -5.97
N PRO A 160 -5.45 -1.09 -5.07
CA PRO A 160 -4.10 -1.47 -5.45
C PRO A 160 -4.10 -2.91 -5.96
N ALA A 161 -4.00 -3.05 -7.29
CA ALA A 161 -4.38 -4.29 -7.96
C ALA A 161 -3.62 -4.49 -9.27
N ASN A 162 -2.29 -4.56 -9.19
CA ASN A 162 -1.42 -4.71 -10.36
C ASN A 162 -1.86 -5.93 -11.20
N ILE A 163 -1.86 -5.77 -12.52
CA ILE A 163 -2.27 -6.82 -13.47
C ILE A 163 -1.37 -8.07 -13.41
N ASN A 164 -0.17 -7.97 -12.84
CA ASN A 164 0.79 -9.05 -12.63
C ASN A 164 0.71 -9.67 -11.24
N HIS A 165 -0.28 -9.28 -10.42
CA HIS A 165 -0.61 -9.91 -9.14
C HIS A 165 -2.02 -10.51 -9.16
N PRO A 166 -2.26 -11.53 -9.99
CA PRO A 166 -3.58 -12.13 -10.11
C PRO A 166 -3.97 -12.97 -8.88
N GLU A 167 -3.05 -13.25 -7.97
CA GLU A 167 -3.28 -13.98 -6.71
C GLU A 167 -3.99 -13.15 -5.64
N SER A 168 -3.93 -11.81 -5.71
CA SER A 168 -4.52 -10.94 -4.69
C SER A 168 -6.05 -10.94 -4.71
N GLU A 169 -6.66 -10.99 -3.53
CA GLU A 169 -8.09 -10.76 -3.34
C GLU A 169 -8.33 -9.24 -3.25
N PRO A 170 -9.14 -8.64 -4.14
CA PRO A 170 -9.30 -7.19 -4.19
C PRO A 170 -9.80 -6.59 -2.87
N MET A 171 -9.27 -5.42 -2.53
CA MET A 171 -9.65 -4.60 -1.39
C MET A 171 -9.61 -3.12 -1.80
N ILE A 172 -10.22 -2.26 -0.97
CA ILE A 172 -10.26 -0.81 -1.21
C ILE A 172 -9.70 -0.04 -0.03
N ILE A 173 -8.97 1.03 -0.34
CA ILE A 173 -8.43 1.98 0.63
C ILE A 173 -9.11 3.32 0.37
N GLY A 174 -9.86 3.83 1.34
CA GLY A 174 -10.51 5.13 1.24
C GLY A 174 -11.35 5.46 2.48
N ARG A 175 -11.46 6.75 2.80
CA ARG A 175 -12.14 7.29 3.99
C ARG A 175 -13.59 6.82 4.19
N ASN A 176 -14.25 6.42 3.11
CA ASN A 176 -15.66 6.02 3.09
C ASN A 176 -15.89 4.50 3.22
N PHE A 177 -14.83 3.75 3.51
CA PHE A 177 -14.81 2.30 3.66
C PHE A 177 -14.31 1.91 5.05
N LEU A 178 -14.21 0.62 5.35
CA LEU A 178 -13.52 0.16 6.55
C LEU A 178 -12.07 0.66 6.56
N VAL A 179 -11.59 1.18 7.69
CA VAL A 179 -10.17 1.54 7.85
C VAL A 179 -9.30 0.31 7.65
N LYS A 180 -8.23 0.43 6.86
CA LYS A 180 -7.32 -0.67 6.53
C LYS A 180 -6.00 -0.58 7.29
N VAL A 181 -5.35 -1.71 7.52
CA VAL A 181 -4.08 -1.80 8.25
C VAL A 181 -3.03 -2.52 7.43
N ASN A 182 -1.83 -1.94 7.36
CA ASN A 182 -0.67 -2.53 6.70
C ASN A 182 0.28 -3.19 7.71
N ALA A 183 0.85 -4.34 7.34
CA ALA A 183 1.99 -4.93 8.05
C ALA A 183 3.29 -4.81 7.24
N ASN A 184 4.38 -4.39 7.90
CA ASN A 184 5.69 -4.35 7.27
C ASN A 184 6.45 -5.65 7.56
N ILE A 185 6.96 -6.28 6.50
CA ILE A 185 7.88 -7.41 6.55
C ILE A 185 9.16 -7.04 5.79
N GLY A 186 10.07 -7.99 5.60
CA GLY A 186 11.26 -7.81 4.80
C GLY A 186 12.50 -8.35 5.50
N ASN A 187 13.42 -8.85 4.67
CA ASN A 187 14.73 -9.28 5.13
C ASN A 187 15.64 -8.09 5.45
N SER A 188 16.72 -8.38 6.19
CA SER A 188 17.79 -7.40 6.40
C SER A 188 19.13 -8.02 6.06
N ALA A 189 20.17 -7.19 5.90
CA ALA A 189 21.54 -7.67 5.70
C ALA A 189 22.07 -8.57 6.84
N VAL A 190 21.38 -8.63 7.99
CA VAL A 190 21.84 -9.31 9.21
C VAL A 190 21.03 -10.58 9.51
N THR A 191 19.77 -10.66 9.09
CA THR A 191 18.83 -11.74 9.46
C THR A 191 17.77 -11.98 8.39
N SER A 192 17.15 -13.18 8.45
CA SER A 192 16.01 -13.66 7.66
C SER A 192 16.33 -14.48 6.41
N SER A 193 15.43 -15.43 6.09
CA SER A 193 15.43 -16.27 4.88
C SER A 193 14.14 -16.07 4.08
N ILE A 194 14.07 -16.64 2.86
CA ILE A 194 12.86 -16.58 2.03
C ILE A 194 11.67 -17.21 2.76
N GLU A 195 11.88 -18.35 3.41
CA GLU A 195 10.86 -19.08 4.15
C GLU A 195 10.32 -18.25 5.32
N GLU A 196 11.20 -17.59 6.09
CA GLU A 196 10.79 -16.72 7.18
C GLU A 196 9.98 -15.51 6.67
N GLU A 197 10.30 -14.95 5.50
CA GLU A 197 9.52 -13.84 4.93
C GLU A 197 8.13 -14.28 4.45
N VAL A 198 8.01 -15.47 3.85
CA VAL A 198 6.70 -16.04 3.49
C VAL A 198 5.89 -16.36 4.75
N GLU A 199 6.52 -16.89 5.80
CA GLU A 199 5.84 -17.13 7.08
C GLU A 199 5.31 -15.83 7.70
N LYS A 200 6.11 -14.75 7.69
CA LYS A 200 5.67 -13.43 8.18
C LYS A 200 4.47 -12.91 7.40
N LEU A 201 4.48 -13.02 6.06
CA LEU A 201 3.33 -12.66 5.23
C LEU A 201 2.05 -13.41 5.64
N VAL A 202 2.12 -14.74 5.76
CA VAL A 202 0.97 -15.57 6.14
C VAL A 202 0.51 -15.24 7.56
N TRP A 203 1.45 -15.01 8.49
CA TRP A 203 1.14 -14.64 9.86
C TRP A 203 0.44 -13.29 9.95
N SER A 204 0.94 -12.28 9.25
CA SER A 204 0.37 -10.93 9.23
C SER A 204 -1.06 -10.92 8.68
N THR A 205 -1.28 -11.56 7.53
CA THR A 205 -2.61 -11.63 6.90
C THR A 205 -3.60 -12.43 7.72
N ARG A 206 -3.17 -13.53 8.36
CA ARG A 206 -4.01 -14.29 9.30
C ARG A 206 -4.59 -13.46 10.44
N TRP A 207 -3.85 -12.45 10.89
CA TRP A 207 -4.27 -11.58 12.00
C TRP A 207 -4.90 -10.26 11.57
N GLY A 208 -5.23 -10.11 10.28
CA GLY A 208 -6.00 -8.98 9.78
C GLY A 208 -5.18 -7.87 9.14
N ALA A 209 -3.94 -8.12 8.70
CA ALA A 209 -3.26 -7.18 7.80
C ALA A 209 -3.97 -7.16 6.44
N ASP A 210 -4.43 -6.00 6.01
CA ASP A 210 -5.15 -5.78 4.75
C ASP A 210 -4.20 -5.58 3.56
N THR A 211 -2.99 -5.09 3.83
CA THR A 211 -1.88 -5.02 2.88
C THR A 211 -0.58 -5.39 3.59
N VAL A 212 0.43 -5.77 2.82
CA VAL A 212 1.77 -6.04 3.35
C VAL A 212 2.81 -5.30 2.53
N MET A 213 3.79 -4.68 3.19
CA MET A 213 4.94 -4.10 2.49
C MET A 213 6.18 -4.95 2.66
N ASP A 214 6.82 -5.29 1.55
CA ASP A 214 8.17 -5.84 1.52
C ASP A 214 9.19 -4.69 1.60
N LEU A 215 9.77 -4.51 2.79
CA LEU A 215 10.82 -3.52 3.05
C LEU A 215 12.22 -4.15 3.10
N SER A 216 12.38 -5.29 2.43
CA SER A 216 13.65 -6.03 2.31
C SER A 216 14.82 -5.14 1.89
N THR A 217 15.97 -5.38 2.51
CA THR A 217 17.24 -4.69 2.21
C THR A 217 18.40 -5.68 2.18
N GLY A 218 19.43 -5.40 1.38
CA GLY A 218 20.56 -6.29 1.18
C GLY A 218 20.37 -7.30 0.04
N ARG A 219 20.71 -8.57 0.29
CA ARG A 219 20.81 -9.60 -0.76
C ARG A 219 19.45 -10.23 -1.09
N TYR A 220 19.33 -10.70 -2.33
CA TYR A 220 18.22 -11.52 -2.83
C TYR A 220 16.82 -10.87 -2.73
N ILE A 221 16.76 -9.54 -2.69
CA ILE A 221 15.51 -8.76 -2.63
C ILE A 221 14.54 -9.20 -3.75
N HIS A 222 15.06 -9.40 -4.96
CA HIS A 222 14.26 -9.81 -6.12
C HIS A 222 13.60 -11.17 -5.91
N GLU A 223 14.39 -12.17 -5.50
CA GLU A 223 13.93 -13.55 -5.33
C GLU A 223 12.96 -13.65 -4.15
N THR A 224 13.31 -13.07 -3.00
CA THR A 224 12.44 -13.06 -1.81
C THR A 224 11.07 -12.46 -2.14
N ARG A 225 11.04 -11.32 -2.85
CA ARG A 225 9.78 -10.67 -3.22
C ARG A 225 8.94 -11.50 -4.18
N GLU A 226 9.56 -12.25 -5.09
CA GLU A 226 8.82 -13.16 -5.97
C GLU A 226 8.07 -14.23 -5.15
N TRP A 227 8.72 -14.81 -4.13
CA TRP A 227 8.07 -15.75 -3.21
C TRP A 227 6.92 -15.11 -2.43
N ILE A 228 7.10 -13.87 -1.94
CA ILE A 228 6.06 -13.12 -1.23
C ILE A 228 4.85 -12.88 -2.15
N LEU A 229 5.05 -12.31 -3.33
CA LEU A 229 3.98 -11.96 -4.26
C LEU A 229 3.18 -13.19 -4.71
N ARG A 230 3.84 -14.27 -5.09
CA ARG A 230 3.16 -15.50 -5.53
C ARG A 230 2.39 -16.20 -4.40
N ASN A 231 2.66 -15.83 -3.15
CA ASN A 231 2.00 -16.38 -1.96
C ASN A 231 1.12 -15.35 -1.23
N SER A 232 0.91 -14.16 -1.78
CA SER A 232 0.15 -13.11 -1.11
C SER A 232 -1.31 -13.09 -1.56
N PRO A 233 -2.29 -13.23 -0.65
CA PRO A 233 -3.68 -12.98 -0.96
C PRO A 233 -4.04 -11.49 -0.86
N VAL A 234 -3.12 -10.64 -0.39
CA VAL A 234 -3.33 -9.21 -0.17
C VAL A 234 -2.40 -8.37 -1.05
N PRO A 235 -2.71 -7.08 -1.30
CA PRO A 235 -1.81 -6.19 -2.02
C PRO A 235 -0.43 -6.09 -1.36
N ILE A 236 0.62 -6.10 -2.19
CA ILE A 236 2.01 -5.95 -1.77
C ILE A 236 2.53 -4.57 -2.16
N GLY A 237 3.04 -3.83 -1.18
CA GLY A 237 3.74 -2.57 -1.37
C GLY A 237 5.26 -2.71 -1.27
N THR A 238 5.98 -1.76 -1.87
CA THR A 238 7.44 -1.65 -1.71
C THR A 238 7.88 -0.20 -1.64
N VAL A 239 9.15 0.01 -1.29
CA VAL A 239 9.84 1.29 -1.42
C VAL A 239 10.95 1.12 -2.47
N PRO A 240 10.71 1.38 -3.77
CA PRO A 240 11.65 1.02 -4.84
C PRO A 240 13.07 1.59 -4.68
N ILE A 241 13.21 2.73 -4.00
CA ILE A 241 14.54 3.33 -3.77
C ILE A 241 15.45 2.45 -2.90
N TYR A 242 14.90 1.54 -2.08
CA TYR A 242 15.72 0.63 -1.27
C TYR A 242 16.47 -0.37 -2.15
N GLN A 243 15.78 -0.99 -3.10
CA GLN A 243 16.45 -1.90 -4.04
C GLN A 243 17.34 -1.14 -5.02
N ALA A 244 16.92 0.03 -5.50
CA ALA A 244 17.76 0.86 -6.37
C ALA A 244 19.08 1.23 -5.67
N LEU A 245 19.05 1.50 -4.37
CA LEU A 245 20.24 1.80 -3.58
C LEU A 245 21.18 0.58 -3.46
N GLU A 246 20.65 -0.63 -3.30
CA GLU A 246 21.46 -1.85 -3.32
C GLU A 246 22.12 -2.10 -4.68
N LYS A 247 21.43 -1.78 -5.79
CA LYS A 247 22.00 -1.86 -7.15
C LYS A 247 23.22 -0.95 -7.35
N VAL A 248 23.35 0.09 -6.54
CA VAL A 248 24.50 1.01 -6.51
C VAL A 248 25.34 0.87 -5.24
N ASN A 249 25.37 -0.33 -4.66
CA ASN A 249 26.21 -0.70 -3.52
C ASN A 249 26.04 0.17 -2.27
N GLY A 250 24.83 0.69 -2.02
CA GLY A 250 24.57 1.53 -0.85
C GLY A 250 25.00 2.99 -1.00
N ILE A 251 25.55 3.38 -2.16
CA ILE A 251 26.05 4.74 -2.41
C ILE A 251 24.91 5.57 -2.97
N ALA A 252 24.27 6.34 -2.09
CA ALA A 252 23.13 7.18 -2.47
C ALA A 252 23.46 8.12 -3.65
N GLU A 253 24.69 8.63 -3.72
CA GLU A 253 25.18 9.52 -4.79
C GLU A 253 25.22 8.85 -6.17
N ASP A 254 25.33 7.53 -6.23
CA ASP A 254 25.40 6.80 -7.49
C ASP A 254 24.01 6.48 -8.05
N LEU A 255 22.94 6.84 -7.34
CA LEU A 255 21.57 6.69 -7.83
C LEU A 255 21.33 7.58 -9.06
N THR A 256 20.77 7.00 -10.11
CA THR A 256 20.32 7.70 -11.30
C THR A 256 18.88 7.34 -11.66
N TRP A 257 18.28 8.11 -12.56
CA TRP A 257 16.96 7.80 -13.11
C TRP A 257 16.93 6.41 -13.76
N GLU A 258 18.00 6.01 -14.47
CA GLU A 258 18.07 4.75 -15.21
C GLU A 258 18.00 3.55 -14.26
N VAL A 259 18.76 3.57 -13.15
CA VAL A 259 18.72 2.52 -12.13
C VAL A 259 17.34 2.45 -11.46
N PHE A 260 16.75 3.60 -11.17
CA PHE A 260 15.43 3.67 -10.55
C PHE A 260 14.33 3.18 -11.50
N ARG A 261 14.35 3.61 -12.78
CA ARG A 261 13.44 3.19 -13.83
C ARG A 261 13.49 1.68 -14.06
N ASP A 262 14.69 1.11 -14.13
CA ASP A 262 14.86 -0.34 -14.23
C ASP A 262 14.23 -1.07 -13.03
N THR A 263 14.38 -0.52 -11.83
CA THR A 263 13.79 -1.06 -10.59
C THR A 263 12.26 -0.97 -10.58
N LEU A 264 11.67 0.12 -11.09
CA LEU A 264 10.21 0.21 -11.23
C LEU A 264 9.67 -0.84 -12.20
N LEU A 265 10.31 -1.01 -13.36
CA LEU A 265 9.91 -1.99 -14.36
C LEU A 265 10.01 -3.42 -13.83
N GLU A 266 11.11 -3.74 -13.15
CA GLU A 266 11.29 -5.02 -12.47
C GLU A 266 10.11 -5.31 -11.52
N GLN A 267 9.84 -4.40 -10.59
CA GLN A 267 8.84 -4.65 -9.55
C GLN A 267 7.41 -4.65 -10.09
N ALA A 268 7.11 -3.81 -11.09
CA ALA A 268 5.81 -3.79 -11.74
C ALA A 268 5.55 -5.08 -12.54
N GLU A 269 6.57 -5.66 -13.17
CA GLU A 269 6.49 -6.97 -13.84
C GLU A 269 6.37 -8.14 -12.87
N GLN A 270 6.90 -8.02 -11.64
CA GLN A 270 6.70 -9.04 -10.60
C GLN A 270 5.28 -9.02 -10.02
N GLY A 271 4.62 -7.85 -10.00
CA GLY A 271 3.27 -7.68 -9.48
C GLY A 271 3.15 -6.81 -8.23
N VAL A 272 4.13 -5.98 -7.90
CA VAL A 272 3.95 -5.02 -6.78
C VAL A 272 2.75 -4.11 -7.04
N ASP A 273 1.82 -4.00 -6.09
CA ASP A 273 0.55 -3.29 -6.28
C ASP A 273 0.65 -1.80 -6.00
N TYR A 274 1.59 -1.38 -5.16
CA TYR A 274 1.84 0.04 -4.92
C TYR A 274 3.30 0.35 -4.58
N PHE A 275 3.74 1.54 -4.99
CA PHE A 275 5.09 2.04 -4.72
C PHE A 275 5.05 3.24 -3.78
N THR A 276 5.80 3.15 -2.68
CA THR A 276 6.15 4.32 -1.87
C THR A 276 7.26 5.11 -2.55
N ILE A 277 6.94 6.29 -3.06
CA ILE A 277 7.88 7.16 -3.78
C ILE A 277 8.00 8.52 -3.10
N HIS A 278 9.22 8.83 -2.65
CA HIS A 278 9.57 10.05 -1.92
C HIS A 278 9.86 11.22 -2.87
N ALA A 279 8.93 11.51 -3.78
CA ALA A 279 9.04 12.59 -4.75
C ALA A 279 8.77 13.98 -4.14
N GLY A 280 8.23 14.05 -2.92
CA GLY A 280 8.01 15.30 -2.18
C GLY A 280 9.24 15.87 -1.46
N VAL A 281 10.33 15.12 -1.36
CA VAL A 281 11.58 15.56 -0.70
C VAL A 281 12.37 16.45 -1.65
N LEU A 282 12.02 17.74 -1.70
CA LEU A 282 12.65 18.69 -2.61
C LEU A 282 13.92 19.29 -1.99
N LEU A 283 14.90 19.63 -2.83
CA LEU A 283 16.18 20.18 -2.42
C LEU A 283 16.00 21.40 -1.49
N ARG A 284 15.04 22.27 -1.81
CA ARG A 284 14.72 23.48 -1.03
C ARG A 284 14.11 23.20 0.35
N TYR A 285 13.60 22.00 0.60
CA TYR A 285 13.01 21.62 1.90
C TYR A 285 14.04 21.03 2.85
N VAL A 286 15.14 20.46 2.34
CA VAL A 286 16.18 19.84 3.18
C VAL A 286 16.74 20.83 4.25
N PRO A 287 17.00 22.11 3.96
CA PRO A 287 17.43 23.05 5.00
C PRO A 287 16.40 23.32 6.10
N MET A 288 15.10 23.13 5.84
CA MET A 288 14.04 23.34 6.83
C MET A 288 14.15 22.34 7.99
N THR A 289 14.70 21.14 7.73
CA THR A 289 14.87 20.11 8.75
C THR A 289 16.09 20.32 9.65
N ALA A 290 16.94 21.33 9.37
CA ALA A 290 18.17 21.57 10.12
C ALA A 290 17.93 21.95 11.59
N LYS A 291 16.73 22.43 11.93
CA LYS A 291 16.34 22.83 13.29
C LYS A 291 15.58 21.72 14.04
N ARG A 292 15.29 20.59 13.39
CA ARG A 292 14.57 19.47 14.03
C ARG A 292 15.42 18.81 15.10
N LEU A 293 14.75 18.31 16.12
CA LEU A 293 15.37 17.51 17.17
C LEU A 293 15.86 16.16 16.62
N THR A 294 15.07 15.52 15.77
CA THR A 294 15.36 14.18 15.22
C THR A 294 15.70 14.18 13.73
N GLY A 295 15.73 15.35 13.09
CA GLY A 295 16.11 15.49 11.68
C GLY A 295 15.13 14.80 10.72
N ILE A 296 15.68 14.05 9.76
CA ILE A 296 14.93 13.25 8.78
C ILE A 296 14.99 11.78 9.22
N VAL A 297 13.85 11.25 9.64
CA VAL A 297 13.75 9.85 10.13
C VAL A 297 13.23 8.86 9.08
N SER A 298 12.74 9.36 7.93
CA SER A 298 12.42 8.50 6.80
C SER A 298 13.71 7.96 6.18
N ARG A 299 13.82 6.63 6.05
CA ARG A 299 14.95 6.01 5.34
C ARG A 299 14.94 6.45 3.87
N GLY A 300 13.81 6.33 3.18
CA GLY A 300 13.69 6.77 1.79
C GLY A 300 13.90 8.27 1.63
N GLY A 301 13.34 9.08 2.53
CA GLY A 301 13.53 10.53 2.54
C GLY A 301 14.97 10.96 2.77
N SER A 302 15.70 10.30 3.69
CA SER A 302 17.11 10.61 3.96
C SER A 302 18.04 10.21 2.82
N ILE A 303 17.75 9.11 2.10
CA ILE A 303 18.44 8.74 0.85
C ILE A 303 18.29 9.86 -0.18
N MET A 304 17.06 10.34 -0.41
CA MET A 304 16.79 11.40 -1.38
C MET A 304 17.39 12.75 -0.97
N ALA A 305 17.33 13.10 0.32
CA ALA A 305 17.97 14.31 0.83
C ALA A 305 19.49 14.26 0.63
N LYS A 306 20.13 13.11 0.92
CA LYS A 306 21.58 12.91 0.68
C LYS A 306 21.92 13.06 -0.81
N TRP A 307 21.15 12.42 -1.69
CA TRP A 307 21.35 12.55 -3.14
C TRP A 307 21.23 14.00 -3.62
N CYS A 308 20.21 14.73 -3.17
CA CYS A 308 19.99 16.13 -3.54
C CYS A 308 21.14 17.02 -3.08
N LEU A 309 21.63 16.83 -1.85
CA LEU A 309 22.74 17.62 -1.30
C LEU A 309 24.08 17.33 -2.00
N SER A 310 24.38 16.07 -2.31
CA SER A 310 25.62 15.68 -2.97
C SER A 310 25.73 16.22 -4.40
N HIS A 311 24.61 16.29 -5.13
CA HIS A 311 24.58 16.82 -6.50
C HIS A 311 24.23 18.30 -6.59
N HIS A 312 23.66 18.86 -5.53
CA HIS A 312 23.02 20.17 -5.52
C HIS A 312 21.98 20.32 -6.65
N GLN A 313 21.19 19.27 -6.86
CA GLN A 313 20.16 19.17 -7.88
C GLN A 313 18.80 18.87 -7.24
N GLU A 314 17.73 19.25 -7.93
CA GLU A 314 16.37 18.90 -7.49
C GLU A 314 16.15 17.40 -7.59
N ASN A 315 15.32 16.87 -6.68
CA ASN A 315 14.99 15.45 -6.58
C ASN A 315 14.59 14.86 -7.94
N PHE A 316 15.35 13.89 -8.44
CA PHE A 316 15.08 13.31 -9.76
C PHE A 316 13.73 12.57 -9.82
N LEU A 317 13.21 12.06 -8.69
CA LEU A 317 11.87 11.45 -8.63
C LEU A 317 10.79 12.49 -8.91
N TYR A 318 10.97 13.71 -8.40
CA TYR A 318 10.10 14.85 -8.69
C TYR A 318 10.22 15.27 -10.17
N GLN A 319 11.45 15.43 -10.66
CA GLN A 319 11.70 15.87 -12.04
C GLN A 319 11.19 14.87 -13.08
N ARG A 320 11.25 13.57 -12.77
CA ARG A 320 10.86 12.45 -13.64
C ARG A 320 9.48 11.88 -13.29
N PHE A 321 8.69 12.57 -12.48
CA PHE A 321 7.44 12.03 -11.93
C PHE A 321 6.43 11.62 -13.01
N ARG A 322 6.39 12.33 -14.15
CA ARG A 322 5.54 11.97 -15.30
C ARG A 322 5.94 10.62 -15.91
N GLU A 323 7.24 10.36 -16.04
CA GLU A 323 7.74 9.07 -16.55
C GLU A 323 7.46 7.93 -15.56
N ILE A 324 7.48 8.21 -14.25
CA ILE A 324 7.04 7.26 -13.21
C ILE A 324 5.55 6.93 -13.39
N CYS A 325 4.69 7.93 -13.64
CA CYS A 325 3.26 7.74 -13.85
C CYS A 325 2.98 6.89 -15.11
N GLU A 326 3.73 7.09 -16.18
CA GLU A 326 3.61 6.27 -17.40
C GLU A 326 3.88 4.79 -17.13
N ILE A 327 4.90 4.47 -16.32
CA ILE A 327 5.19 3.09 -15.91
C ILE A 327 4.03 2.55 -15.06
N CYS A 328 3.61 3.28 -14.03
CA CYS A 328 2.54 2.82 -13.13
C CYS A 328 1.21 2.58 -13.87
N ALA A 329 0.86 3.45 -14.82
CA ALA A 329 -0.35 3.32 -15.63
C ALA A 329 -0.36 2.09 -16.56
N ALA A 330 0.82 1.59 -16.94
CA ALA A 330 0.96 0.41 -17.81
C ALA A 330 0.70 -0.92 -17.08
N TYR A 331 0.74 -0.92 -15.74
CA TYR A 331 0.62 -2.14 -14.92
C TYR A 331 -0.46 -2.04 -13.82
N ASP A 332 -1.10 -0.88 -13.65
CA ASP A 332 -2.00 -0.58 -12.52
C ASP A 332 -1.31 -0.64 -11.15
N VAL A 333 -0.12 -0.08 -11.08
CA VAL A 333 0.56 0.16 -9.79
C VAL A 333 0.05 1.47 -9.21
N SER A 334 -0.42 1.45 -7.96
CA SER A 334 -0.80 2.67 -7.24
C SER A 334 0.44 3.40 -6.73
N LEU A 335 0.35 4.72 -6.60
CA LEU A 335 1.38 5.53 -5.97
C LEU A 335 1.02 5.81 -4.52
N SER A 336 1.87 5.37 -3.61
CA SER A 336 1.90 5.83 -2.23
C SER A 336 2.91 6.97 -2.15
N LEU A 337 2.43 8.21 -2.06
CA LEU A 337 3.32 9.37 -2.05
C LEU A 337 3.96 9.51 -0.67
N GLY A 338 5.25 9.19 -0.59
CA GLY A 338 5.96 8.98 0.67
C GLY A 338 6.21 10.24 1.48
N ASP A 339 6.15 10.11 2.80
CA ASP A 339 6.34 11.17 3.79
C ASP A 339 7.82 11.31 4.21
N GLY A 340 8.67 11.64 3.25
CA GLY A 340 10.12 11.70 3.44
C GLY A 340 10.58 12.67 4.54
N LEU A 341 9.80 13.70 4.82
CA LEU A 341 10.01 14.71 5.85
C LEU A 341 9.02 14.56 7.02
N ARG A 342 8.47 13.38 7.29
CA ARG A 342 7.65 13.15 8.49
C ARG A 342 8.40 13.45 9.81
N PRO A 343 7.69 13.81 10.89
CA PRO A 343 8.28 14.04 12.21
C PRO A 343 8.69 12.73 12.89
N GLY A 344 9.92 12.68 13.41
CA GLY A 344 10.47 11.57 14.21
C GLY A 344 10.45 11.80 15.72
N SER A 345 9.91 12.94 16.15
CA SER A 345 9.61 13.25 17.55
C SER A 345 8.44 14.21 17.61
N ILE A 346 7.75 14.25 18.74
CA ILE A 346 6.66 15.19 19.00
C ILE A 346 7.11 16.64 18.84
N GLN A 347 8.36 16.94 19.16
CA GLN A 347 8.95 18.27 19.03
C GLN A 347 8.97 18.76 17.58
N ASP A 348 9.07 17.84 16.62
CA ASP A 348 9.19 18.14 15.19
C ASP A 348 7.83 18.11 14.46
N ALA A 349 6.74 17.78 15.18
CA ALA A 349 5.42 17.61 14.59
C ALA A 349 4.84 18.92 14.04
N ASN A 350 4.21 18.83 12.87
CA ASN A 350 3.50 19.91 12.19
C ASN A 350 4.40 21.12 11.83
N ASP A 351 5.69 20.87 11.64
CA ASP A 351 6.65 21.91 11.26
C ASP A 351 6.55 22.27 9.76
N GLU A 352 7.33 23.27 9.36
CA GLU A 352 7.36 23.78 7.99
C GLU A 352 7.77 22.71 6.98
N ALA A 353 8.77 21.88 7.31
CA ALA A 353 9.29 20.85 6.41
C ALA A 353 8.21 19.79 6.10
N GLN A 354 7.47 19.35 7.13
CA GLN A 354 6.41 18.36 6.98
C GLN A 354 5.30 18.87 6.06
N PHE A 355 4.76 20.06 6.31
CA PHE A 355 3.64 20.57 5.51
C PHE A 355 4.07 21.03 4.11
N ALA A 356 5.30 21.52 3.95
CA ALA A 356 5.84 21.84 2.62
C ALA A 356 5.91 20.59 1.72
N GLU A 357 6.31 19.44 2.28
CA GLU A 357 6.23 18.16 1.58
C GLU A 357 4.78 17.78 1.29
N LEU A 358 3.89 17.78 2.29
CA LEU A 358 2.48 17.41 2.12
C LEU A 358 1.80 18.20 0.98
N HIS A 359 2.00 19.52 0.93
CA HIS A 359 1.45 20.37 -0.13
C HIS A 359 2.00 20.01 -1.51
N THR A 360 3.28 19.60 -1.58
CA THR A 360 3.90 19.09 -2.80
C THR A 360 3.29 17.74 -3.22
N LEU A 361 2.96 16.87 -2.26
CA LEU A 361 2.29 15.61 -2.57
C LEU A 361 0.90 15.84 -3.18
N GLY A 362 0.17 16.88 -2.75
CA GLY A 362 -1.08 17.30 -3.37
C GLY A 362 -0.92 17.76 -4.83
N GLU A 363 0.15 18.47 -5.16
CA GLU A 363 0.51 18.80 -6.55
C GLU A 363 0.79 17.53 -7.37
N LEU A 364 1.63 16.63 -6.84
CA LEU A 364 1.99 15.38 -7.50
C LEU A 364 0.77 14.46 -7.69
N THR A 365 -0.19 14.48 -6.76
CA THR A 365 -1.47 13.75 -6.88
C THR A 365 -2.23 14.15 -8.13
N LYS A 366 -2.36 15.47 -8.40
CA LYS A 366 -3.01 15.94 -9.62
C LYS A 366 -2.26 15.49 -10.87
N ILE A 367 -0.93 15.54 -10.85
CA ILE A 367 -0.12 15.08 -11.99
C ILE A 367 -0.37 13.59 -12.22
N ALA A 368 -0.32 12.74 -11.20
CA ALA A 368 -0.59 11.30 -11.33
C ALA A 368 -2.00 11.02 -11.86
N TRP A 369 -3.00 11.79 -11.41
CA TRP A 369 -4.37 11.70 -11.92
C TRP A 369 -4.50 12.07 -13.40
N GLU A 370 -3.63 12.90 -13.99
CA GLU A 370 -3.63 13.15 -15.46
C GLU A 370 -3.31 11.86 -16.26
N TYR A 371 -2.57 10.94 -15.63
CA TYR A 371 -2.22 9.63 -16.20
C TYR A 371 -3.19 8.52 -15.80
N ASP A 372 -4.28 8.85 -15.12
CA ASP A 372 -5.18 7.90 -14.45
C ASP A 372 -4.44 6.95 -13.50
N VAL A 373 -3.36 7.38 -12.86
CA VAL A 373 -2.67 6.58 -11.84
C VAL A 373 -3.38 6.78 -10.49
N GLN A 374 -3.63 5.68 -9.78
CA GLN A 374 -4.22 5.67 -8.45
C GLN A 374 -3.24 6.22 -7.41
N VAL A 375 -3.70 7.03 -6.46
CA VAL A 375 -2.82 7.71 -5.49
C VAL A 375 -3.37 7.59 -4.08
N MET A 376 -2.50 7.32 -3.12
CA MET A 376 -2.69 7.59 -1.69
C MET A 376 -1.51 8.40 -1.15
N ILE A 377 -1.70 9.10 -0.04
CA ILE A 377 -0.72 10.00 0.57
C ILE A 377 -0.21 9.38 1.87
N GLU A 378 1.11 9.33 2.06
CA GLU A 378 1.67 8.95 3.34
C GLU A 378 1.70 10.13 4.32
N GLY A 379 1.53 9.83 5.60
CA GLY A 379 1.37 10.81 6.67
C GLY A 379 2.14 10.47 7.94
N PRO A 380 2.17 11.41 8.89
CA PRO A 380 3.19 11.52 9.92
C PRO A 380 3.38 10.31 10.82
N GLY A 381 4.57 10.32 11.45
CA GLY A 381 4.99 9.37 12.48
C GLY A 381 4.69 9.84 13.91
N HIS A 382 5.39 10.84 14.43
CA HIS A 382 5.26 11.27 15.84
C HIS A 382 4.46 12.56 15.96
N VAL A 383 3.26 12.50 16.57
CA VAL A 383 2.34 13.66 16.66
C VAL A 383 1.57 13.63 17.99
N PRO A 384 1.64 14.69 18.82
CA PRO A 384 0.88 14.74 20.05
C PRO A 384 -0.62 14.92 19.76
N MET A 385 -1.48 14.35 20.61
CA MET A 385 -2.93 14.22 20.35
C MET A 385 -3.63 15.51 19.89
N GLN A 386 -3.29 16.67 20.48
CA GLN A 386 -3.87 17.96 20.15
C GLN A 386 -3.55 18.46 18.72
N MET A 387 -2.56 17.87 18.05
CA MET A 387 -2.12 18.22 16.70
C MET A 387 -2.60 17.24 15.62
N ILE A 388 -3.12 16.06 16.00
CA ILE A 388 -3.53 15.01 15.06
C ILE A 388 -4.61 15.51 14.10
N ARG A 389 -5.66 16.16 14.61
CA ARG A 389 -6.77 16.65 13.77
C ARG A 389 -6.30 17.61 12.67
N ARG A 390 -5.30 18.45 12.97
CA ARG A 390 -4.76 19.39 11.98
C ARG A 390 -4.13 18.66 10.79
N ASN A 391 -3.42 17.55 11.03
CA ASN A 391 -2.83 16.76 9.94
C ASN A 391 -3.91 16.23 8.99
N MET A 392 -5.01 15.70 9.53
CA MET A 392 -6.13 15.24 8.71
C MET A 392 -6.77 16.38 7.91
N THR A 393 -6.97 17.55 8.52
CA THR A 393 -7.53 18.72 7.82
C THR A 393 -6.62 19.18 6.67
N GLU A 394 -5.31 19.29 6.92
CA GLU A 394 -4.33 19.75 5.92
C GLU A 394 -4.24 18.75 4.76
N GLU A 395 -4.28 17.45 5.03
CA GLU A 395 -4.31 16.43 3.99
C GLU A 395 -5.57 16.53 3.11
N LEU A 396 -6.76 16.57 3.71
CA LEU A 396 -8.01 16.67 2.95
C LEU A 396 -8.05 17.91 2.04
N GLU A 397 -7.57 19.05 2.55
CA GLU A 397 -7.57 20.33 1.83
C GLU A 397 -6.54 20.34 0.69
N HIS A 398 -5.30 19.92 0.98
CA HIS A 398 -4.19 20.07 0.04
C HIS A 398 -4.00 18.88 -0.89
N CYS A 399 -4.45 17.69 -0.50
CA CYS A 399 -4.35 16.44 -1.29
C CYS A 399 -5.68 15.99 -1.89
N HIS A 400 -6.69 16.86 -1.86
CA HIS A 400 -7.94 16.69 -2.62
C HIS A 400 -8.75 15.46 -2.22
N GLU A 401 -8.78 15.17 -0.92
CA GLU A 401 -9.44 13.99 -0.32
C GLU A 401 -8.90 12.63 -0.82
N ALA A 402 -7.66 12.58 -1.34
CA ALA A 402 -7.00 11.31 -1.62
C ALA A 402 -6.91 10.44 -0.35
N PRO A 403 -6.85 9.10 -0.46
CA PRO A 403 -6.69 8.25 0.72
C PRO A 403 -5.41 8.59 1.50
N PHE A 404 -5.55 8.74 2.82
CA PHE A 404 -4.41 9.02 3.70
C PHE A 404 -3.92 7.74 4.38
N TYR A 405 -2.61 7.57 4.46
CA TYR A 405 -1.93 6.39 5.01
C TYR A 405 -0.88 6.81 6.04
N THR A 406 -1.11 6.56 7.34
CA THR A 406 -0.26 7.11 8.42
C THR A 406 0.53 6.04 9.17
N LEU A 407 1.76 6.37 9.59
CA LEU A 407 2.57 5.52 10.47
C LEU A 407 2.28 5.83 11.95
N GLY A 408 1.18 5.28 12.48
CA GLY A 408 0.67 5.60 13.82
C GLY A 408 -0.43 6.66 13.73
N PRO A 409 -0.25 7.90 14.25
CA PRO A 409 0.99 8.45 14.79
C PRO A 409 1.24 8.13 16.27
N LEU A 410 2.51 8.09 16.69
CA LEU A 410 2.91 7.96 18.09
C LEU A 410 2.55 9.24 18.86
N THR A 411 1.78 9.09 19.94
CA THR A 411 1.33 10.23 20.76
C THR A 411 2.29 10.60 21.91
N THR A 412 3.36 9.84 22.11
CA THR A 412 4.43 10.12 23.07
C THR A 412 5.73 9.39 22.70
N ASP A 413 6.88 10.01 22.99
CA ASP A 413 8.22 9.50 22.61
C ASP A 413 8.96 8.78 23.77
N ILE A 414 8.29 8.60 24.92
CA ILE A 414 8.95 8.18 26.18
C ILE A 414 8.74 6.70 26.53
N ALA A 415 8.15 5.89 25.65
CA ALA A 415 7.77 4.50 25.94
C ALA A 415 8.33 3.48 24.92
N PRO A 416 9.64 3.49 24.63
CA PRO A 416 10.24 2.53 23.70
C PRO A 416 9.98 1.08 24.14
N GLY A 417 9.66 0.22 23.19
CA GLY A 417 9.18 -1.15 23.43
C GLY A 417 7.66 -1.27 23.60
N TYR A 418 6.96 -0.14 23.81
CA TYR A 418 5.51 -0.04 23.92
C TYR A 418 4.90 0.89 22.86
N ASP A 419 5.64 1.17 21.79
CA ASP A 419 5.22 2.12 20.76
C ASP A 419 3.98 1.65 19.97
N HIS A 420 3.68 0.35 19.97
CA HIS A 420 2.41 -0.17 19.45
C HIS A 420 1.20 0.36 20.24
N PHE A 421 1.33 0.65 21.53
CA PHE A 421 0.28 1.31 22.31
C PHE A 421 0.26 2.82 22.09
N THR A 422 1.43 3.48 22.07
CA THR A 422 1.51 4.94 21.88
C THR A 422 1.00 5.34 20.49
N SER A 423 1.32 4.55 19.47
CA SER A 423 0.80 4.72 18.10
C SER A 423 -0.65 4.27 17.97
N GLY A 424 -1.08 3.22 18.68
CA GLY A 424 -2.48 2.76 18.67
C GLY A 424 -3.48 3.85 19.07
N ILE A 425 -3.11 4.72 20.02
CA ILE A 425 -3.93 5.88 20.40
C ILE A 425 -4.07 6.85 19.23
N GLY A 426 -2.94 7.25 18.61
CA GLY A 426 -2.96 8.21 17.52
C GLY A 426 -3.61 7.65 16.25
N ALA A 427 -3.37 6.38 15.94
CA ALA A 427 -3.96 5.65 14.82
C ALA A 427 -5.49 5.61 14.93
N ALA A 428 -6.03 5.27 16.10
CA ALA A 428 -7.48 5.29 16.31
C ALA A 428 -8.06 6.70 16.14
N MET A 429 -7.36 7.74 16.62
CA MET A 429 -7.81 9.13 16.47
C MET A 429 -7.79 9.60 15.02
N ILE A 430 -6.70 9.36 14.28
CA ILE A 430 -6.57 9.84 12.89
C ILE A 430 -7.44 9.02 11.93
N GLY A 431 -7.59 7.71 12.17
CA GLY A 431 -8.58 6.87 11.50
C GLY A 431 -10.00 7.38 11.69
N TRP A 432 -10.36 7.74 12.93
CA TRP A 432 -11.66 8.36 13.22
C TRP A 432 -11.86 9.71 12.50
N PHE A 433 -10.81 10.53 12.37
CA PHE A 433 -10.91 11.80 11.64
C PHE A 433 -11.03 11.61 10.11
N GLY A 434 -10.50 10.52 9.56
CA GLY A 434 -10.68 10.17 8.16
C GLY A 434 -9.52 9.47 7.45
N CYS A 435 -8.49 9.01 8.17
CA CYS A 435 -7.44 8.17 7.58
C CYS A 435 -8.06 6.87 7.04
N ALA A 436 -7.56 6.43 5.88
CA ALA A 436 -8.22 5.44 5.03
C ALA A 436 -7.92 3.97 5.39
#